data_AF-A0A6N8T7N7-F1
#
_entry.id   AF-A0A6N8T7N7-F1
#
_cell.length_a   1.000
_cell.length_b   1.000
_cell.length_c   1.000
_cell.angle_alpha   90.00
_cell.angle_beta   90.00
_cell.angle_gamma   90.00
#
_symmetry.space_group_name_H-M   'P 1'
#
loop_
_entity.id
_entity.type
_entity.pdbx_description
1 polymer ?
#
loop_
_entity_poly.entity_id
_entity_poly.type
_entity_poly.pdbx_seq_one_letter_code
_entity_poly.pdbx_strand_id
1 'polypeptide(L)'
;MDRIVSKVLLASALILAFPQISSAQILGGVAGDAKDDVEVSCGSCCSVRNTGGRKVSARLSLALGASATVIVGPGQSATWSTGGSCFSSGFGVFANYAD
;
A
#
# COMPACT_ATOMS: atom_id res chain seq x y z
N MET A 1 -39.79 -54.25 6.86
CA MET A 1 -38.56 -54.14 6.04
C MET A 1 -38.55 -52.73 5.52
N ASP A 2 -37.72 -51.89 6.14
CA ASP A 2 -37.78 -50.44 6.05
C ASP A 2 -36.43 -49.88 5.57
N ARG A 3 -36.53 -48.77 4.81
CA ARG A 3 -35.50 -47.78 4.46
C ARG A 3 -34.76 -47.93 3.13
N ILE A 4 -35.47 -47.37 2.14
CA ILE A 4 -35.01 -46.58 0.99
C ILE A 4 -33.96 -45.52 1.41
N VAL A 5 -32.85 -45.51 0.66
CA VAL A 5 -31.96 -44.40 0.25
C VAL A 5 -31.36 -43.49 1.34
N SER A 6 -30.03 -43.44 1.40
CA SER A 6 -29.35 -42.15 1.52
C SER A 6 -27.94 -42.18 0.94
N LYS A 7 -27.78 -41.54 -0.22
CA LYS A 7 -26.51 -41.09 -0.78
C LYS A 7 -26.00 -39.94 0.08
N VAL A 8 -24.78 -40.01 0.61
CA VAL A 8 -24.07 -38.81 1.08
C VAL A 8 -22.67 -38.83 0.51
N LEU A 9 -22.47 -37.94 -0.47
CA LEU A 9 -21.22 -37.66 -1.16
C LEU A 9 -20.18 -37.13 -0.16
N LEU A 10 -18.98 -37.72 -0.17
CA LEU A 10 -17.78 -37.07 0.35
C LEU A 10 -17.33 -36.00 -0.66
N ALA A 11 -17.51 -34.73 -0.29
CA ALA A 11 -16.84 -33.60 -0.93
C ALA A 11 -16.05 -32.86 0.15
N SER A 12 -14.88 -33.40 0.51
CA SER A 12 -13.98 -32.75 1.48
C SER A 12 -13.06 -31.76 0.78
N ALA A 13 -13.51 -30.50 0.81
CA ALA A 13 -12.77 -29.25 0.89
C ALA A 13 -11.30 -29.21 0.42
N LEU A 14 -11.10 -28.67 -0.78
CA LEU A 14 -9.85 -27.98 -1.14
C LEU A 14 -9.88 -26.61 -0.44
N ILE A 15 -9.27 -26.51 0.74
CA ILE A 15 -9.08 -25.22 1.41
C ILE A 15 -7.95 -24.50 0.65
N LEU A 16 -8.34 -23.57 -0.21
CA LEU A 16 -7.44 -22.61 -0.84
C LEU A 16 -6.81 -21.73 0.24
N ALA A 17 -5.57 -22.04 0.61
CA ALA A 17 -4.74 -21.17 1.42
C ALA A 17 -4.35 -19.94 0.58
N PHE A 18 -5.25 -18.96 0.50
CA PHE A 18 -4.89 -17.63 0.02
C PHE A 18 -4.02 -16.98 1.11
N PRO A 19 -2.77 -16.58 0.82
CA PRO A 19 -2.01 -15.75 1.74
C PRO A 19 -2.80 -14.46 1.94
N GLN A 20 -3.14 -14.14 3.19
CA GLN A 20 -3.81 -12.90 3.52
C GLN A 20 -2.83 -11.77 3.20
N ILE A 21 -2.99 -11.15 2.04
CA ILE A 21 -2.33 -9.90 1.71
C ILE A 21 -2.84 -8.91 2.74
N SER A 22 -2.05 -8.70 3.80
CA SER A 22 -2.25 -7.61 4.73
C SER A 22 -2.04 -6.34 3.90
N SER A 23 -3.14 -5.79 3.38
CA SER A 23 -3.13 -4.55 2.61
C SER A 23 -2.63 -3.49 3.57
N ALA A 24 -1.37 -3.09 3.40
CA ALA A 24 -0.81 -2.03 4.19
C ALA A 24 -1.41 -0.73 3.67
N GLN A 25 -2.33 -0.16 4.43
CA GLN A 25 -3.20 0.91 3.96
C GLN A 25 -2.59 2.28 4.24
N ILE A 26 -2.74 3.18 3.26
CA ILE A 26 -2.68 4.62 3.50
C ILE A 26 -4.10 5.05 3.88
N LEU A 27 -4.34 5.27 5.17
CA LEU A 27 -5.70 5.47 5.70
C LEU A 27 -6.37 6.76 5.19
N GLY A 28 -5.59 7.82 4.94
CA GLY A 28 -6.06 9.14 4.54
C GLY A 28 -5.86 9.46 3.05
N GLY A 29 -5.41 8.50 2.25
CA GLY A 29 -5.08 8.71 0.84
C GLY A 29 -3.88 9.64 0.59
N VAL A 30 -3.87 10.25 -0.60
CA VAL A 30 -2.83 11.18 -1.06
C VAL A 30 -3.43 12.57 -1.23
N ALA A 31 -2.76 13.60 -0.71
CA ALA A 31 -3.16 15.01 -0.78
C ALA A 31 -1.99 15.90 -1.24
N GLY A 32 -2.28 17.13 -1.65
CA GLY A 32 -1.29 18.11 -2.12
C GLY A 32 -1.48 18.49 -3.59
N ASP A 33 -0.70 19.45 -4.07
CA ASP A 33 -0.76 19.99 -5.44
C ASP A 33 -0.24 19.02 -6.50
N ALA A 34 0.58 18.04 -6.12
CA ALA A 34 1.10 16.99 -7.00
C ALA A 34 0.41 15.63 -6.79
N LYS A 35 -0.74 15.58 -6.11
CA LYS A 35 -1.41 14.32 -5.73
C LYS A 35 -1.79 13.42 -6.91
N ASP A 36 -2.14 14.02 -8.06
CA ASP A 36 -2.55 13.30 -9.27
C ASP A 36 -1.37 12.88 -10.15
N ASP A 37 -0.16 13.37 -9.82
CA ASP A 37 1.11 13.09 -10.49
C ASP A 37 1.96 12.05 -9.73
N VAL A 38 1.37 11.43 -8.71
CA VAL A 38 2.04 10.41 -7.91
C VAL A 38 1.18 9.15 -7.73
N GLU A 39 1.85 8.01 -7.79
CA GLU A 39 1.29 6.73 -7.43
C GLU A 39 1.93 6.25 -6.13
N VAL A 40 1.11 5.93 -5.13
CA VAL A 40 1.58 5.40 -3.85
C VAL A 40 1.21 3.93 -3.76
N SER A 41 2.20 3.11 -3.39
CA SER A 41 2.00 1.67 -3.16
C SER A 41 2.56 1.31 -1.80
N CYS A 42 1.76 0.60 -1.00
CA CYS A 42 2.16 0.09 0.30
C CYS A 42 1.86 -1.41 0.37
N GLY A 43 2.94 -2.20 0.37
CA GLY A 43 2.91 -3.64 0.59
C GLY A 43 3.90 -3.99 1.69
N SER A 44 5.06 -4.54 1.32
CA SER A 44 6.19 -4.74 2.23
C SER A 44 6.88 -3.42 2.59
N CYS A 45 7.00 -2.51 1.63
CA CYS A 45 7.49 -1.15 1.80
C CYS A 45 6.54 -0.18 1.10
N CYS A 46 6.23 0.93 1.75
CA CYS A 46 5.58 2.07 1.16
C CYS A 46 6.57 2.79 0.25
N SER A 47 6.16 2.97 -1.00
CA SER A 47 6.89 3.74 -2.00
C SER A 47 5.96 4.69 -2.72
N VAL A 48 6.57 5.70 -3.32
CA VAL A 48 5.92 6.67 -4.18
C VAL A 48 6.65 6.71 -5.51
N ARG A 49 5.88 6.65 -6.58
CA ARG A 49 6.33 6.85 -7.93
C ARG A 49 5.81 8.17 -8.44
N ASN A 50 6.69 8.98 -9.03
CA ASN A 50 6.31 10.20 -9.70
C ASN A 50 6.02 9.88 -11.18
N THR A 51 4.77 10.05 -11.57
CA THR A 51 4.29 9.86 -12.95
C THR A 51 4.19 11.18 -13.71
N GLY A 52 4.32 12.32 -13.01
CA GLY A 52 4.32 13.66 -13.57
C GLY A 52 5.66 14.11 -14.16
N GLY A 53 5.65 15.35 -14.68
CA GLY A 53 6.79 15.97 -15.38
C GLY A 53 7.73 16.81 -14.51
N ARG A 54 7.42 16.99 -13.23
CA ARG A 54 8.17 17.86 -12.29
C ARG A 54 8.66 17.07 -11.09
N LYS A 55 9.69 17.56 -10.39
CA LYS A 55 10.11 16.95 -9.11
C LYS A 55 8.99 17.09 -8.09
N VAL A 56 8.79 16.06 -7.27
CA VAL A 56 7.78 16.03 -6.22
C VAL A 56 8.45 15.75 -4.88
N SER A 57 8.06 16.51 -3.86
CA SER A 57 8.34 16.25 -2.46
C SER A 57 7.15 15.51 -1.86
N ALA A 58 7.38 14.26 -1.48
CA ALA A 58 6.35 13.36 -0.98
C ALA A 58 6.62 13.00 0.48
N ARG A 59 5.72 13.45 1.38
CA ARG A 59 5.79 13.22 2.82
C ARG A 59 4.79 12.14 3.24
N LEU A 60 5.28 11.06 3.81
CA LEU A 60 4.47 10.04 4.48
C LEU A 60 4.26 10.46 5.94
N SER A 61 3.00 10.63 6.34
CA SER A 61 2.62 10.87 7.74
C SER A 61 2.43 9.55 8.47
N LEU A 62 3.05 9.41 9.64
CA LEU A 62 3.09 8.19 10.45
C LEU A 62 2.41 8.43 11.81
N ALA A 63 2.33 7.37 12.62
CA ALA A 63 1.79 7.45 13.97
C ALA A 63 2.57 8.44 14.84
N LEU A 64 1.91 8.99 15.85
CA LEU A 64 2.54 9.81 16.90
C LEU A 64 3.26 11.06 16.36
N GLY A 65 2.82 11.59 15.21
CA GLY A 65 3.37 12.81 14.61
C GLY A 65 4.69 12.62 13.87
N ALA A 66 5.20 11.38 13.75
CA ALA A 66 6.35 11.10 12.92
C ALA A 66 6.02 11.27 11.43
N SER A 67 7.03 11.57 10.62
CA SER A 67 6.89 11.59 9.16
C SER A 67 8.22 11.36 8.48
N ALA A 68 8.17 10.83 7.26
CA ALA A 68 9.33 10.70 6.39
C ALA A 68 9.05 11.39 5.05
N THR A 69 10.02 12.13 4.55
CA THR A 69 9.92 12.83 3.27
C THR A 69 10.94 12.28 2.30
N VAL A 70 10.53 12.08 1.06
CA VAL A 70 11.42 11.74 -0.06
C VAL A 70 11.19 12.73 -1.19
N ILE A 71 12.25 13.02 -1.94
CA ILE A 71 12.18 13.79 -3.19
C ILE A 71 12.25 12.80 -4.34
N VAL A 72 11.31 12.89 -5.28
CA VAL A 72 11.21 11.98 -6.41
C VAL A 72 11.19 12.76 -7.71
N GLY A 73 12.18 12.51 -8.57
CA GLY A 73 12.24 13.11 -9.90
C GLY A 73 11.21 12.52 -10.88
N PRO A 74 11.01 13.16 -12.05
CA PRO A 74 10.07 12.68 -13.07
C PRO A 74 10.36 11.22 -13.47
N GLY A 75 9.33 10.38 -13.43
CA GLY A 75 9.42 8.94 -13.76
C GLY A 75 10.15 8.07 -12.74
N GLN A 76 10.69 8.65 -11.66
CA GLN A 76 11.42 7.93 -10.63
C GLN A 76 10.49 7.38 -9.55
N SER A 77 11.02 6.48 -8.72
CA SER A 77 10.34 5.98 -7.52
C SER A 77 11.27 6.07 -6.32
N ALA A 78 10.71 6.31 -5.14
CA ALA A 78 11.43 6.30 -3.89
C ALA A 78 10.62 5.59 -2.81
N THR A 79 11.33 4.98 -1.87
CA THR A 79 10.75 4.29 -0.73
C THR A 79 10.96 5.14 0.51
N TRP A 80 9.92 5.31 1.34
CA TRP A 80 10.10 5.97 2.63
C TRP A 80 10.79 5.00 3.60
N SER A 81 11.93 5.42 4.14
CA SER A 81 12.71 4.63 5.09
C SER A 81 13.33 5.49 6.19
N THR A 82 13.55 4.91 7.35
CA THR A 82 14.34 5.50 8.44
C THR A 82 15.25 4.44 9.06
N GLY A 83 16.49 4.79 9.39
CA GLY A 83 17.42 3.86 10.05
C GLY A 83 17.64 2.54 9.32
N GLY A 84 17.55 2.52 7.98
CA GLY A 84 17.71 1.31 7.16
C GLY A 84 16.47 0.42 7.03
N SER A 85 15.35 0.78 7.67
CA SER A 85 14.07 0.07 7.54
C SER A 85 13.05 0.91 6.79
N CYS A 86 12.31 0.31 5.86
CA CYS A 86 11.21 0.97 5.17
C CYS A 86 9.95 0.99 6.03
N PHE A 87 9.10 2.00 5.83
CA PHE A 87 7.77 1.99 6.43
C PHE A 87 6.86 1.11 5.58
N SER A 88 6.07 0.24 6.20
CA SER A 88 5.08 -0.58 5.49
C SER A 88 3.71 0.09 5.40
N SER A 89 3.40 1.09 6.23
CA SER A 89 2.10 1.77 6.27
C SER A 89 2.23 3.24 6.72
N GLY A 90 1.14 4.01 6.59
CA GLY A 90 1.05 5.39 7.07
C GLY A 90 -0.38 5.92 7.12
N PHE A 91 -0.56 7.07 7.76
CA PHE A 91 -1.86 7.74 7.89
C PHE A 91 -2.25 8.51 6.64
N GLY A 92 -1.29 8.97 5.85
CA GLY A 92 -1.55 9.78 4.66
C GLY A 92 -0.26 10.15 3.95
N VAL A 93 -0.36 10.49 2.68
CA VAL A 93 0.75 11.02 1.90
C VAL A 93 0.44 12.45 1.46
N PHE A 94 1.39 13.35 1.64
CA PHE A 94 1.32 14.73 1.15
C PHE A 94 2.35 14.90 0.04
N ALA A 95 1.90 15.01 -1.20
CA ALA A 95 2.71 15.14 -2.40
C ALA A 95 2.57 16.55 -2.98
N ASN A 96 3.67 17.31 -2.99
CA ASN A 96 3.71 18.69 -3.48
C ASN A 96 4.85 18.85 -4.49
N TYR A 97 4.73 19.73 -5.48
CA TYR A 97 5.87 19.98 -6.37
C TYR A 97 7.05 20.55 -5.57
N ALA A 98 8.25 20.04 -5.86
CA ALA A 98 9.47 20.59 -5.30
C ALA A 98 9.91 21.77 -6.17
N ASP A 99 10.12 22.92 -5.54
CA ASP A 99 10.74 24.11 -6.16
C ASP A 99 12.22 23.86 -6.51
#